data_AF-A0A8B9XTS9-F1
#
_entry.id   AF-A0A8B9XTS9-F1
#
_cell.length_a   1.000
_cell.length_b   1.000
_cell.length_c   1.000
_cell.angle_alpha   90.00
_cell.angle_beta   90.00
_cell.angle_gamma   90.00
#
_symmetry.space_group_name_H-M   'P 1'
#
loop_
_entity.id
_entity.type
_entity.pdbx_description
1 polymer ?
#
loop_
_entity_poly.entity_id
_entity_poly.type
_entity_poly.pdbx_seq_one_letter_code
_entity_poly.pdbx_strand_id
1 'polypeptide(L)'
;MRDVLEKLRGLWEEEQGRLRDLVKSKGACEQQRGQLEAELTEFRKDLQRLAEEGLGTTAKAATEDELVARWRLYSATREALATEEPQVDRLQAQLKELIVSLQDPKPLSDSVVAAVQEYQRMKAKSSRLRNAAATELWQRFQRHPQDLQLWRELAQRLLDVTASLPDPPSIHTFLPQIEAALTESSRLKEQLTMLQLKKDLLGSIFGQERATALLEEVATSVRDRDLLHNRLLQRKSKLQGLQEEGMDLGSQVEAMRPLFQGNPNHQHKMDQLSAAHQALQRSLEDLLEGRQQSLREHCTFNHELLKLRQWISVITQKLEAHRGDTGPWDAQSREAEVERLLAEFPEKEAQLLEMEALGRLVMEASSLEGAALVQGELEELTESWRALRQLEESLLSLIRNRQLQRMTEVDSGKKMIFTNNIPKTGFLILPTDLTSRHRRQAGLLQGQGGSHEDYSQSLRNFEDWLQEENSKLVRIIAMKTATAEDLRTRTTKLQELEARIPEGQHLFENLLRLRPASESSDELEDLRYRWMLYKSKLKDSSHLLTQSPLGEPTGFRKATRWRGLSSLCRKVCCVALPLQLLLLLFLLLLFLLPVGEENRSCFLANNFARSLTLMLRYDGPPPT
;
A
#
# COMPACT_ATOMS: atom_id res chain seq x y z
N MET A 1 98.50 -48.04 -25.71
CA MET A 1 97.72 -48.05 -24.44
C MET A 1 97.72 -46.70 -23.73
N ARG A 2 98.85 -45.98 -23.63
CA ARG A 2 98.93 -44.69 -22.90
C ARG A 2 98.05 -43.58 -23.52
N ASP A 3 98.09 -43.39 -24.83
CA ASP A 3 97.30 -42.35 -25.53
C ASP A 3 95.78 -42.54 -25.45
N VAL A 4 95.31 -43.78 -25.34
CA VAL A 4 93.87 -44.09 -25.21
C VAL A 4 93.38 -43.72 -23.81
N LEU A 5 94.20 -43.93 -22.78
CA LEU A 5 93.90 -43.54 -21.41
C LEU A 5 93.92 -42.02 -21.22
N GLU A 6 94.78 -41.28 -21.92
CA GLU A 6 94.77 -39.81 -21.91
C GLU A 6 93.54 -39.23 -22.61
N LYS A 7 93.11 -39.80 -23.74
CA LYS A 7 91.83 -39.41 -24.40
C LYS A 7 90.61 -39.70 -23.52
N LEU A 8 90.56 -40.85 -22.85
CA LEU A 8 89.49 -41.17 -21.92
C LEU A 8 89.48 -40.24 -20.69
N ARG A 9 90.66 -39.84 -20.19
CA ARG A 9 90.78 -38.85 -19.11
C ARG A 9 90.27 -37.47 -19.56
N GLY A 10 90.63 -37.02 -20.76
CA GLY A 10 90.14 -35.77 -21.32
C GLY A 10 88.61 -35.75 -21.48
N LEU A 11 88.03 -36.81 -22.04
CA LEU A 11 86.57 -36.95 -22.17
C LEU A 11 85.87 -37.01 -20.81
N TRP A 12 86.48 -37.65 -19.80
CA TRP A 12 85.92 -37.70 -18.45
C TRP A 12 85.96 -36.34 -17.75
N GLU A 13 87.03 -35.55 -17.92
CA GLU A 13 87.11 -34.18 -17.39
C GLU A 13 86.14 -33.22 -18.08
N GLU A 14 85.97 -33.36 -19.40
CA GLU A 14 84.99 -32.59 -20.17
C GLU A 14 83.56 -32.92 -19.75
N GLU A 15 83.25 -34.20 -19.55
CA GLU A 15 81.93 -34.64 -19.09
C GLU A 15 81.68 -34.29 -17.62
N GLN A 16 82.70 -34.32 -16.76
CA GLN A 16 82.62 -33.76 -15.41
C GLN A 16 82.39 -32.24 -15.43
N GLY A 17 83.01 -31.51 -16.37
CA GLY A 17 82.76 -30.09 -16.59
C GLY A 17 81.30 -29.83 -16.95
N ARG A 18 80.79 -30.54 -17.97
CA ARG A 18 79.39 -30.46 -18.41
C ARG A 18 78.40 -30.81 -17.30
N LEU A 19 78.67 -31.85 -16.51
CA LEU A 19 77.83 -32.22 -15.36
C LEU A 19 77.85 -31.15 -14.27
N ARG A 20 79.01 -30.53 -13.99
CA ARG A 20 79.10 -29.41 -13.02
C ARG A 20 78.29 -28.20 -13.49
N ASP A 21 78.35 -27.86 -14.78
CA ASP A 21 77.62 -26.73 -15.35
C ASP A 21 76.11 -27.01 -15.44
N LEU A 22 75.73 -28.26 -15.72
CA LEU A 22 74.34 -28.73 -15.67
C LEU A 22 73.77 -28.65 -14.24
N VAL A 23 74.53 -29.06 -13.23
CA VAL A 23 74.11 -28.99 -11.82
C VAL A 23 73.98 -27.54 -11.36
N LYS A 24 74.91 -26.65 -11.76
CA LYS A 24 74.83 -25.22 -11.44
C LYS A 24 73.63 -24.53 -12.10
N SER A 25 73.39 -24.81 -13.38
CA SER A 25 72.23 -24.26 -14.11
C SER A 25 70.91 -24.80 -13.57
N LYS A 26 70.85 -26.08 -13.18
CA LYS A 26 69.68 -26.66 -12.50
C LYS A 26 69.42 -26.02 -11.13
N GLY A 27 70.47 -25.81 -10.32
CA GLY A 27 70.35 -25.13 -9.03
C GLY A 27 69.87 -23.68 -9.16
N ALA A 28 70.36 -22.94 -10.16
CA ALA A 28 69.89 -21.59 -10.45
C ALA A 28 68.40 -21.57 -10.88
N CYS A 29 67.98 -22.51 -11.72
CA CYS A 29 66.59 -22.68 -12.15
C CYS A 29 65.66 -23.03 -10.96
N GLU A 30 66.08 -23.92 -10.07
CA GLU A 30 65.33 -24.26 -8.86
C GLU A 30 65.21 -23.07 -7.89
N GLN A 31 66.26 -22.26 -7.76
CA GLN A 31 66.24 -21.04 -6.93
C GLN A 31 65.30 -19.97 -7.51
N GLN A 32 65.34 -19.75 -8.83
CA GLN A 32 64.41 -18.85 -9.51
C GLN A 32 62.96 -19.34 -9.42
N ARG A 33 62.73 -20.66 -9.49
CA ARG A 33 61.40 -21.25 -9.27
C ARG A 33 60.88 -20.97 -7.87
N GLY A 34 61.70 -21.19 -6.84
CA GLY A 34 61.33 -20.90 -5.46
C GLY A 34 61.04 -19.42 -5.21
N GLN A 35 61.76 -18.52 -5.86
CA GLN A 35 61.50 -17.09 -5.79
C GLN A 35 60.17 -16.71 -6.46
N LEU A 36 59.89 -17.24 -7.66
CA LEU A 36 58.61 -17.02 -8.34
C LEU A 36 57.42 -17.58 -7.54
N GLU A 37 57.58 -18.76 -6.92
CA GLU A 37 56.56 -19.34 -6.03
C GLU A 37 56.28 -18.42 -4.82
N ALA A 38 57.32 -17.87 -4.20
CA ALA A 38 57.17 -16.94 -3.07
C ALA A 38 56.44 -15.65 -3.49
N GLU A 39 56.90 -14.99 -4.56
CA GLU A 39 56.27 -13.76 -5.09
C GLU A 39 54.80 -13.98 -5.49
N LEU A 40 54.48 -15.16 -6.03
CA LEU A 40 53.11 -15.53 -6.39
C LEU A 40 52.23 -15.77 -5.16
N THR A 41 52.76 -16.35 -4.08
CA THR A 41 51.99 -16.52 -2.85
C THR A 41 51.71 -15.20 -2.15
N GLU A 42 52.65 -14.26 -2.17
CA GLU A 42 52.46 -12.90 -1.64
C GLU A 42 51.40 -12.16 -2.45
N PHE A 43 51.54 -12.14 -3.78
CA PHE A 43 50.56 -11.55 -4.69
C PHE A 43 49.13 -12.06 -4.44
N ARG A 44 48.95 -13.39 -4.29
CA ARG A 44 47.64 -13.98 -4.00
C ARG A 44 47.07 -13.52 -2.66
N LYS A 45 47.90 -13.37 -1.63
CA LYS A 45 47.45 -12.88 -0.31
C LYS A 45 46.98 -11.44 -0.39
N ASP A 46 47.69 -10.59 -1.12
CA ASP A 46 47.30 -9.19 -1.29
C ASP A 46 46.02 -9.05 -2.12
N LEU A 47 45.88 -9.85 -3.20
CA LEU A 47 44.64 -9.94 -3.96
C LEU A 47 43.45 -10.37 -3.08
N GLN A 48 43.65 -11.36 -2.21
CA GLN A 48 42.59 -11.84 -1.32
C GLN A 48 42.19 -10.78 -0.29
N ARG A 49 43.16 -10.08 0.31
CA ARG A 49 42.92 -8.96 1.22
C ARG A 49 42.08 -7.87 0.57
N LEU A 50 42.45 -7.46 -0.65
CA LEU A 50 41.72 -6.46 -1.43
C LEU A 50 40.29 -6.92 -1.79
N ALA A 51 40.09 -8.22 -2.02
CA ALA A 51 38.77 -8.77 -2.30
C ALA A 51 37.85 -8.72 -1.07
N GLU A 52 38.38 -9.06 0.11
CA GLU A 52 37.63 -9.06 1.37
C GLU A 52 37.26 -7.64 1.80
N GLU A 53 38.19 -6.68 1.73
CA GLU A 53 37.97 -5.29 2.13
C GLU A 53 37.12 -4.51 1.12
N GLY A 54 37.34 -4.73 -0.19
CA GLY A 54 36.82 -3.86 -1.24
C GLY A 54 35.57 -4.37 -1.96
N LEU A 55 35.34 -5.69 -2.01
CA LEU A 55 34.34 -6.30 -2.90
C LEU A 55 33.30 -7.17 -2.17
N GLY A 56 33.39 -7.28 -0.83
CA GLY A 56 32.51 -8.11 -0.01
C GLY A 56 31.11 -7.55 0.22
N THR A 57 30.90 -6.24 0.05
CA THR A 57 29.60 -5.61 0.32
C THR A 57 28.67 -5.65 -0.90
N THR A 58 27.61 -6.46 -0.82
CA THR A 58 26.57 -6.62 -1.86
C THR A 58 25.22 -6.03 -1.46
N ALA A 59 25.05 -5.58 -0.21
CA ALA A 59 23.81 -4.97 0.28
C ALA A 59 23.40 -3.75 -0.57
N LYS A 60 22.09 -3.57 -0.81
CA LYS A 60 21.58 -2.37 -1.47
C LYS A 60 21.73 -1.18 -0.53
N ALA A 61 22.39 -0.11 -0.98
CA ALA A 61 22.58 1.08 -0.18
C ALA A 61 21.26 1.84 -0.04
N ALA A 62 20.86 2.15 1.20
CA ALA A 62 19.62 2.83 1.49
C ALA A 62 19.75 4.34 1.26
N THR A 63 20.90 4.92 1.57
CA THR A 63 21.12 6.38 1.56
C THR A 63 22.11 6.85 0.49
N GLU A 64 22.06 8.14 0.14
CA GLU A 64 23.04 8.74 -0.79
C GLU A 64 24.46 8.70 -0.22
N ASP A 65 24.64 8.95 1.08
CA ASP A 65 25.96 8.96 1.71
C ASP A 65 26.58 7.56 1.79
N GLU A 66 25.77 6.53 1.99
CA GLU A 66 26.21 5.13 1.93
C GLU A 66 26.65 4.73 0.50
N LEU A 67 25.93 5.19 -0.52
CA LEU A 67 26.35 5.02 -1.92
C LEU A 67 27.66 5.74 -2.23
N VAL A 68 27.84 6.95 -1.69
CA VAL A 68 29.11 7.71 -1.84
C VAL A 68 30.26 6.96 -1.17
N ALA A 69 30.06 6.44 0.05
CA ALA A 69 31.06 5.64 0.75
C ALA A 69 31.45 4.40 -0.06
N ARG A 70 30.46 3.72 -0.65
CA ARG A 70 30.66 2.55 -1.49
C ARG A 70 31.40 2.87 -2.79
N TRP A 71 31.08 3.98 -3.44
CA TRP A 71 31.81 4.45 -4.61
C TRP A 71 33.27 4.78 -4.28
N ARG A 72 33.52 5.42 -3.14
CA ARG A 72 34.89 5.70 -2.64
C ARG A 72 35.66 4.41 -2.38
N LEU A 73 35.04 3.43 -1.74
CA LEU A 73 35.63 2.11 -1.50
C LEU A 73 36.05 1.45 -2.81
N TYR A 74 35.16 1.34 -3.79
CA TYR A 74 35.49 0.74 -5.09
C TYR A 74 36.55 1.52 -5.86
N SER A 75 36.58 2.84 -5.72
CA SER A 75 37.63 3.68 -6.32
C SER A 75 38.99 3.41 -5.67
N ALA A 76 39.06 3.33 -4.34
CA ALA A 76 40.27 3.00 -3.60
C ALA A 76 40.77 1.59 -3.92
N THR A 77 39.89 0.57 -3.98
CA THR A 77 40.26 -0.80 -4.38
C THR A 77 40.80 -0.83 -5.80
N ARG A 78 40.25 -0.03 -6.73
CA ARG A 78 40.76 0.06 -8.09
C ARG A 78 42.16 0.69 -8.14
N GLU A 79 42.41 1.72 -7.34
CA GLU A 79 43.73 2.36 -7.23
C GLU A 79 44.76 1.39 -6.64
N ALA A 80 44.40 0.66 -5.58
CA ALA A 80 45.24 -0.40 -5.03
C ALA A 80 45.51 -1.54 -6.02
N LEU A 81 44.52 -1.95 -6.82
CA LEU A 81 44.77 -2.91 -7.91
C LEU A 81 45.70 -2.34 -8.99
N ALA A 82 45.70 -1.03 -9.23
CA ALA A 82 46.63 -0.41 -10.18
C ALA A 82 48.08 -0.40 -9.65
N THR A 83 48.29 -0.32 -8.33
CA THR A 83 49.64 -0.41 -7.75
C THR A 83 50.23 -1.82 -7.84
N GLU A 84 49.39 -2.85 -7.97
CA GLU A 84 49.79 -4.25 -8.15
C GLU A 84 50.09 -4.64 -9.61
N GLU A 85 49.76 -3.79 -10.58
CA GLU A 85 50.02 -4.00 -12.02
C GLU A 85 51.50 -4.34 -12.36
N PRO A 86 52.52 -3.62 -11.83
CA PRO A 86 53.92 -3.97 -12.08
C PRO A 86 54.35 -5.31 -11.47
N GLN A 87 53.65 -5.84 -10.45
CA GLN A 87 53.93 -7.18 -9.91
C GLN A 87 53.42 -8.26 -10.87
N VAL A 88 52.27 -8.03 -11.52
CA VAL A 88 51.76 -8.90 -12.58
C VAL A 88 52.74 -8.97 -13.77
N ASP A 89 53.26 -7.83 -14.21
CA ASP A 89 54.23 -7.78 -15.31
C ASP A 89 55.53 -8.52 -14.98
N ARG A 90 56.02 -8.38 -13.74
CA ARG A 90 57.19 -9.10 -13.23
C ARG A 90 56.98 -10.61 -13.20
N LEU A 91 55.86 -11.09 -12.65
CA LEU A 91 55.52 -12.52 -12.61
C LEU A 91 55.42 -13.12 -14.02
N GLN A 92 54.85 -12.37 -14.97
CA GLN A 92 54.77 -12.81 -16.38
C GLN A 92 56.15 -12.83 -17.07
N ALA A 93 57.03 -11.88 -16.77
CA ALA A 93 58.39 -11.84 -17.31
C ALA A 93 59.24 -13.00 -16.78
N GLN A 94 59.25 -13.22 -15.46
CA GLN A 94 59.97 -14.33 -14.82
C GLN A 94 59.47 -15.70 -15.31
N LEU A 95 58.16 -15.87 -15.50
CA LEU A 95 57.61 -17.11 -16.06
C LEU A 95 58.12 -17.37 -17.49
N LYS A 96 58.19 -16.33 -18.34
CA LYS A 96 58.69 -16.46 -19.72
C LYS A 96 60.15 -16.92 -19.76
N GLU A 97 60.98 -16.39 -18.87
CA GLU A 97 62.38 -16.80 -18.75
C GLU A 97 62.51 -18.26 -18.29
N LEU A 98 61.70 -18.66 -17.29
CA LEU A 98 61.74 -20.00 -16.71
C LEU A 98 61.21 -21.10 -17.64
N ILE A 99 60.24 -20.79 -18.50
CA ILE A 99 59.68 -21.76 -19.48
C ILE A 99 60.76 -22.29 -20.43
N VAL A 100 61.79 -21.48 -20.74
CA VAL A 100 62.89 -21.89 -21.64
C VAL A 100 63.82 -22.91 -20.98
N SER A 101 63.91 -22.91 -19.65
CA SER A 101 64.86 -23.71 -18.86
C SER A 101 64.25 -24.90 -18.10
N LEU A 102 62.92 -25.10 -18.14
CA LEU A 102 62.21 -26.11 -17.34
C LEU A 102 61.82 -27.38 -18.14
N GLN A 103 61.99 -28.56 -17.52
CA GLN A 103 61.53 -29.84 -18.06
C GLN A 103 60.02 -30.12 -17.84
N ASP A 104 59.39 -29.53 -16.82
CA ASP A 104 57.93 -29.66 -16.57
C ASP A 104 57.29 -28.34 -16.09
N PRO A 105 57.04 -27.37 -17.00
CA PRO A 105 56.62 -26.01 -16.64
C PRO A 105 55.12 -25.86 -16.31
N LYS A 106 54.30 -26.88 -16.56
CA LYS A 106 52.83 -26.80 -16.55
C LYS A 106 52.22 -26.32 -15.22
N PRO A 107 52.51 -26.92 -14.05
CA PRO A 107 51.79 -26.57 -12.81
C PRO A 107 52.10 -25.15 -12.33
N LEU A 108 53.34 -24.68 -12.52
CA LEU A 108 53.75 -23.32 -12.16
C LEU A 108 53.12 -22.29 -13.12
N SER A 109 53.14 -22.58 -14.42
CA SER A 109 52.51 -21.76 -15.46
C SER A 109 51.01 -21.61 -15.21
N ASP A 110 50.30 -22.71 -14.96
CA ASP A 110 48.86 -22.69 -14.68
C ASP A 110 48.54 -21.87 -13.42
N SER A 111 49.40 -21.96 -12.40
CA SER A 111 49.27 -21.20 -11.15
C SER A 111 49.43 -19.69 -11.38
N VAL A 112 50.44 -19.26 -12.14
CA VAL A 112 50.66 -17.84 -12.50
C VAL A 112 49.50 -17.33 -13.35
N VAL A 113 49.10 -18.09 -14.38
CA VAL A 113 47.97 -17.73 -15.26
C VAL A 113 46.68 -17.58 -14.44
N ALA A 114 46.40 -18.47 -13.50
CA ALA A 114 45.24 -18.37 -12.63
C ALA A 114 45.26 -17.09 -11.76
N ALA A 115 46.42 -16.74 -11.20
CA ALA A 115 46.57 -15.52 -10.39
C ALA A 115 46.38 -14.25 -11.23
N VAL A 116 46.95 -14.21 -12.44
CA VAL A 116 46.78 -13.11 -13.39
C VAL A 116 45.31 -12.99 -13.82
N GLN A 117 44.65 -14.11 -14.13
CA GLN A 117 43.23 -14.10 -14.47
C GLN A 117 42.37 -13.57 -13.32
N GLU A 118 42.68 -13.94 -12.09
CA GLU A 118 41.96 -13.44 -10.91
C GLU A 118 42.15 -11.93 -10.72
N TYR A 119 43.37 -11.44 -10.85
CA TYR A 119 43.65 -10.00 -10.88
C TYR A 119 42.84 -9.27 -11.96
N GLN A 120 42.82 -9.78 -13.19
CA GLN A 120 42.05 -9.17 -14.28
C GLN A 120 40.54 -9.18 -14.01
N ARG A 121 40.01 -10.29 -13.44
CA ARG A 121 38.60 -10.37 -13.02
C ARG A 121 38.29 -9.35 -11.95
N MET A 122 39.14 -9.18 -10.94
CA MET A 122 38.95 -8.19 -9.89
C MET A 122 39.03 -6.75 -10.41
N LYS A 123 39.99 -6.45 -11.29
CA LYS A 123 40.12 -5.14 -11.96
C LYS A 123 38.84 -4.81 -12.75
N ALA A 124 38.31 -5.77 -13.50
CA ALA A 124 37.06 -5.63 -14.24
C ALA A 124 35.86 -5.49 -13.29
N LYS A 125 35.77 -6.30 -12.23
CA LYS A 125 34.67 -6.28 -11.25
C LYS A 125 34.63 -4.95 -10.49
N SER A 126 35.76 -4.48 -9.96
CA SER A 126 35.88 -3.20 -9.28
C SER A 126 35.47 -2.04 -10.20
N SER A 127 35.93 -2.04 -11.46
CA SER A 127 35.55 -1.02 -12.44
C SER A 127 34.04 -1.01 -12.73
N ARG A 128 33.42 -2.19 -12.89
CA ARG A 128 31.97 -2.32 -13.09
C ARG A 128 31.18 -1.82 -11.88
N LEU A 129 31.57 -2.23 -10.67
CA LEU A 129 30.88 -1.83 -9.44
C LEU A 129 31.01 -0.32 -9.17
N ARG A 130 32.20 0.25 -9.38
CA ARG A 130 32.43 1.70 -9.29
C ARG A 130 31.54 2.46 -10.27
N ASN A 131 31.47 2.02 -11.53
CA ASN A 131 30.65 2.66 -12.55
C ASN A 131 29.16 2.50 -12.26
N ALA A 132 28.72 1.34 -11.76
CA ALA A 132 27.33 1.10 -11.36
C ALA A 132 26.92 2.02 -10.19
N ALA A 133 27.76 2.12 -9.16
CA ALA A 133 27.55 3.04 -8.03
C ALA A 133 27.51 4.51 -8.49
N ALA A 134 28.39 4.89 -9.42
CA ALA A 134 28.36 6.22 -10.02
C ALA A 134 27.05 6.49 -10.76
N THR A 135 26.56 5.54 -11.57
CA THR A 135 25.29 5.71 -12.29
C THR A 135 24.08 5.78 -11.34
N GLU A 136 24.08 5.02 -10.24
CA GLU A 136 23.01 5.10 -9.25
C GLU A 136 23.03 6.45 -8.51
N LEU A 137 24.21 6.93 -8.12
CA LEU A 137 24.38 8.27 -7.55
C LEU A 137 23.90 9.36 -8.51
N TRP A 138 24.19 9.24 -9.80
CA TRP A 138 23.69 10.18 -10.81
C TRP A 138 22.17 10.21 -10.84
N GLN A 139 21.52 9.05 -10.88
CA GLN A 139 20.06 8.96 -10.91
C GLN A 139 19.43 9.56 -9.65
N ARG A 140 20.02 9.36 -8.46
CA ARG A 140 19.50 9.95 -7.22
C ARG A 140 19.68 11.47 -7.22
N PHE A 141 20.85 11.97 -7.60
CA PHE A 141 21.08 13.41 -7.68
C PHE A 141 20.20 14.12 -8.71
N GLN A 142 19.86 13.43 -9.80
CA GLN A 142 18.94 13.92 -10.82
C GLN A 142 17.47 13.99 -10.37
N ARG A 143 17.07 13.31 -9.28
CA ARG A 143 15.72 13.45 -8.72
C ARG A 143 15.50 14.80 -8.05
N HIS A 144 16.53 15.40 -7.42
CA HIS A 144 16.38 16.69 -6.73
C HIS A 144 15.93 17.83 -7.66
N PRO A 145 16.48 17.99 -8.89
CA PRO A 145 15.94 18.92 -9.88
C PRO A 145 14.51 18.58 -10.34
N GLN A 146 14.15 17.29 -10.43
CA GLN A 146 12.80 16.87 -10.85
C GLN A 146 11.74 17.23 -9.82
N ASP A 147 12.03 16.98 -8.54
CA ASP A 147 11.15 17.34 -7.42
C ASP A 147 10.93 18.87 -7.36
N LEU A 148 11.97 19.64 -7.68
CA LEU A 148 11.89 21.09 -7.79
C LEU A 148 10.96 21.55 -8.93
N GLN A 149 10.94 20.84 -10.07
CA GLN A 149 10.01 21.15 -11.17
C GLN A 149 8.57 20.85 -10.78
N LEU A 150 8.31 19.72 -10.11
CA LEU A 150 6.97 19.39 -9.62
C LEU A 150 6.48 20.46 -8.62
N TRP A 151 7.35 20.88 -7.71
CA TRP A 151 7.05 21.97 -6.79
C TRP A 151 6.77 23.29 -7.51
N ARG A 152 7.56 23.62 -8.56
CA ARG A 152 7.37 24.83 -9.37
C ARG A 152 5.99 24.89 -10.00
N GLU A 153 5.54 23.80 -10.62
CA GLU A 153 4.22 23.70 -11.24
C GLU A 153 3.09 23.87 -10.20
N LEU A 154 3.24 23.23 -9.04
CA LEU A 154 2.30 23.38 -7.93
C LEU A 154 2.26 24.82 -7.41
N ALA A 155 3.42 25.43 -7.18
CA ALA A 155 3.54 26.81 -6.71
C ALA A 155 2.89 27.79 -7.70
N GLN A 156 3.15 27.62 -9.00
CA GLN A 156 2.58 28.46 -10.04
C GLN A 156 1.05 28.32 -10.08
N ARG A 157 0.54 27.09 -10.03
CA ARG A 157 -0.91 26.83 -9.97
C ARG A 157 -1.57 27.46 -8.75
N LEU A 158 -0.95 27.36 -7.57
CA LEU A 158 -1.46 28.01 -6.35
C LEU A 158 -1.49 29.53 -6.49
N LEU A 159 -0.45 30.13 -7.07
CA LEU A 159 -0.42 31.57 -7.34
C LEU A 159 -1.54 31.98 -8.32
N ASP A 160 -1.73 31.22 -9.40
CA ASP A 160 -2.72 31.55 -10.44
C ASP A 160 -4.17 31.41 -9.92
N VAL A 161 -4.48 30.31 -9.23
CA VAL A 161 -5.81 30.08 -8.63
C VAL A 161 -6.13 31.14 -7.58
N THR A 162 -5.12 31.52 -6.78
CA THR A 162 -5.33 32.50 -5.72
C THR A 162 -5.34 33.94 -6.24
N ALA A 163 -4.74 34.23 -7.38
CA ALA A 163 -4.74 35.58 -7.97
C ALA A 163 -6.15 36.12 -8.22
N SER A 164 -7.09 35.26 -8.61
CA SER A 164 -8.48 35.62 -8.95
C SER A 164 -9.49 35.48 -7.80
N LEU A 165 -9.06 35.21 -6.56
CA LEU A 165 -9.97 34.90 -5.44
C LEU A 165 -10.86 36.09 -5.00
N PRO A 166 -12.20 35.95 -5.02
CA PRO A 166 -13.14 36.95 -4.50
C PRO A 166 -13.77 36.59 -3.13
N ASP A 167 -13.71 35.33 -2.67
CA ASP A 167 -14.57 34.84 -1.58
C ASP A 167 -13.82 34.48 -0.29
N PRO A 168 -14.21 35.04 0.89
CA PRO A 168 -13.60 34.76 2.20
C PRO A 168 -13.44 33.27 2.61
N PRO A 169 -14.40 32.35 2.35
CA PRO A 169 -14.26 30.94 2.77
C PRO A 169 -13.11 30.20 2.06
N SER A 170 -12.74 30.64 0.85
CA SER A 170 -11.64 30.02 0.09
C SER A 170 -10.25 30.34 0.67
N ILE A 171 -10.12 31.43 1.44
CA ILE A 171 -8.85 31.84 2.09
C ILE A 171 -8.38 30.74 3.04
N HIS A 172 -9.30 30.15 3.81
CA HIS A 172 -8.99 29.07 4.76
C HIS A 172 -8.61 27.76 4.08
N THR A 173 -9.02 27.51 2.83
CA THR A 173 -8.63 26.32 2.07
C THR A 173 -7.24 26.46 1.45
N PHE A 174 -6.92 27.62 0.89
CA PHE A 174 -5.67 27.83 0.16
C PHE A 174 -4.51 28.29 1.03
N LEU A 175 -4.75 28.96 2.17
CA LEU A 175 -3.69 29.41 3.06
C LEU A 175 -2.84 28.24 3.60
N PRO A 176 -3.41 27.13 4.12
CA PRO A 176 -2.62 25.98 4.57
C PRO A 176 -1.84 25.31 3.42
N GLN A 177 -2.39 25.30 2.21
CA GLN A 177 -1.72 24.73 1.03
C GLN A 177 -0.52 25.58 0.60
N ILE A 178 -0.62 26.91 0.66
CA ILE A 178 0.52 27.80 0.42
C ILE A 178 1.59 27.61 1.51
N GLU A 179 1.20 27.46 2.77
CA GLU A 179 2.13 27.19 3.86
C GLU A 179 2.88 25.87 3.68
N ALA A 180 2.17 24.79 3.32
CA ALA A 180 2.78 23.51 2.98
C ALA A 180 3.70 23.59 1.75
N ALA A 181 3.34 24.37 0.73
CA ALA A 181 4.21 24.61 -0.42
C ALA A 181 5.48 25.39 -0.01
N LEU A 182 5.37 26.34 0.93
CA LEU A 182 6.52 27.08 1.45
C LEU A 182 7.47 26.21 2.28
N THR A 183 6.95 25.30 3.11
CA THR A 183 7.78 24.37 3.88
C THR A 183 8.54 23.42 2.96
N GLU A 184 7.85 22.88 1.94
CA GLU A 184 8.47 22.02 0.94
C GLU A 184 9.54 22.75 0.12
N SER A 185 9.28 24.01 -0.23
CA SER A 185 10.24 24.89 -0.90
C SER A 185 11.55 25.05 -0.12
N SER A 186 11.44 25.18 1.21
CA SER A 186 12.59 25.29 2.12
C SER A 186 13.36 23.98 2.22
N ARG A 187 12.65 22.83 2.32
CA ARG A 187 13.26 21.49 2.30
C ARG A 187 14.07 21.26 1.01
N LEU A 188 13.49 21.59 -0.14
CA LEU A 188 14.17 21.48 -1.45
C LEU A 188 15.38 22.41 -1.54
N LYS A 189 15.31 23.63 -0.99
CA LYS A 189 16.46 24.54 -0.90
C LYS A 189 17.62 23.89 -0.17
N GLU A 190 17.37 23.31 1.00
CA GLU A 190 18.40 22.65 1.81
C GLU A 190 19.06 21.50 1.03
N GLN A 191 18.28 20.63 0.39
CA GLN A 191 18.80 19.52 -0.41
C GLN A 191 19.68 19.99 -1.58
N LEU A 192 19.26 21.02 -2.31
CA LEU A 192 20.01 21.57 -3.44
C LEU A 192 21.28 22.31 -2.99
N THR A 193 21.24 23.01 -1.85
CA THR A 193 22.44 23.64 -1.28
C THR A 193 23.46 22.60 -0.81
N MET A 194 23.01 21.50 -0.21
CA MET A 194 23.87 20.37 0.16
C MET A 194 24.55 19.76 -1.07
N LEU A 195 23.81 19.62 -2.18
CA LEU A 195 24.37 19.16 -3.46
C LEU A 195 25.45 20.13 -3.99
N GLN A 196 25.25 21.45 -3.85
CA GLN A 196 26.27 22.44 -4.24
C GLN A 196 27.54 22.35 -3.40
N LEU A 197 27.43 22.01 -2.11
CA LEU A 197 28.59 21.77 -1.23
C LEU A 197 29.37 20.51 -1.62
N LYS A 198 28.74 19.54 -2.30
CA LYS A 198 29.36 18.30 -2.78
C LYS A 198 30.07 18.46 -4.15
N LYS A 199 30.46 19.68 -4.56
CA LYS A 199 31.09 19.98 -5.86
C LYS A 199 32.28 19.07 -6.20
N ASP A 200 33.24 18.93 -5.29
CA ASP A 200 34.47 18.17 -5.56
C ASP A 200 34.17 16.68 -5.75
N LEU A 201 33.19 16.17 -4.98
CA LEU A 201 32.71 14.80 -5.12
C LEU A 201 32.04 14.60 -6.49
N LEU A 202 31.15 15.50 -6.92
CA LEU A 202 30.52 15.43 -8.23
C LEU A 202 31.56 15.47 -9.36
N GLY A 203 32.58 16.33 -9.24
CA GLY A 203 33.71 16.39 -10.18
C GLY A 203 34.47 15.06 -10.26
N SER A 204 34.73 14.43 -9.12
CA SER A 204 35.44 13.14 -9.04
C SER A 204 34.64 11.96 -9.62
N ILE A 205 33.31 11.97 -9.49
CA ILE A 205 32.44 10.87 -9.95
C ILE A 205 32.11 11.02 -11.44
N PHE A 206 31.73 12.21 -11.89
CA PHE A 206 31.10 12.44 -13.20
C PHE A 206 32.00 13.18 -14.20
N GLY A 207 33.16 13.66 -13.76
CA GLY A 207 34.02 14.53 -14.53
C GLY A 207 33.66 16.01 -14.33
N GLN A 208 34.68 16.87 -14.40
CA GLN A 208 34.57 18.27 -14.02
C GLN A 208 33.52 19.02 -14.85
N GLU A 209 33.49 18.83 -16.18
CA GLU A 209 32.57 19.53 -17.08
C GLU A 209 31.09 19.19 -16.81
N ARG A 210 30.79 17.91 -16.56
CA ARG A 210 29.42 17.45 -16.26
C ARG A 210 28.97 17.91 -14.88
N ALA A 211 29.88 17.90 -13.91
CA ALA A 211 29.60 18.40 -12.57
C ALA A 211 29.35 19.90 -12.58
N THR A 212 30.14 20.70 -13.31
CA THR A 212 29.92 22.14 -13.43
C THR A 212 28.61 22.46 -14.13
N ALA A 213 28.27 21.76 -15.22
CA ALA A 213 27.00 21.96 -15.92
C ALA A 213 25.78 21.68 -15.01
N LEU A 214 25.81 20.57 -14.26
CA LEU A 214 24.75 20.24 -13.30
C LEU A 214 24.64 21.29 -12.18
N LEU A 215 25.77 21.74 -11.64
CA LEU A 215 25.78 22.74 -10.57
C LEU A 215 25.28 24.10 -11.04
N GLU A 216 25.59 24.49 -12.28
CA GLU A 216 25.05 25.70 -12.90
C GLU A 216 23.52 25.60 -13.08
N GLU A 217 23.02 24.47 -13.57
CA GLU A 217 21.58 24.20 -13.70
C GLU A 217 20.86 24.19 -12.34
N VAL A 218 21.47 23.58 -11.32
CA VAL A 218 20.93 23.61 -9.95
C VAL A 218 20.94 25.04 -9.43
N ALA A 219 22.00 25.82 -9.66
CA ALA A 219 22.07 27.21 -9.23
C ALA A 219 21.03 28.11 -9.93
N THR A 220 20.79 27.94 -11.23
CA THR A 220 19.71 28.66 -11.93
C THR A 220 18.35 28.29 -11.35
N SER A 221 18.11 27.00 -11.14
CA SER A 221 16.82 26.50 -10.65
C SER A 221 16.54 26.93 -9.21
N VAL A 222 17.57 26.99 -8.36
CA VAL A 222 17.49 27.54 -6.99
C VAL A 222 17.07 29.01 -7.00
N ARG A 223 17.61 29.83 -7.93
CA ARG A 223 17.23 31.25 -8.07
C ARG A 223 15.77 31.41 -8.50
N ASP A 224 15.34 30.66 -9.51
CA ASP A 224 13.94 30.66 -9.95
C ASP A 224 12.98 30.24 -8.83
N ARG A 225 13.38 29.24 -8.04
CA ARG A 225 12.63 28.79 -6.88
C ARG A 225 12.55 29.86 -5.80
N ASP A 226 13.63 30.59 -5.51
CA ASP A 226 13.60 31.71 -4.55
C ASP A 226 12.62 32.81 -5.03
N LEU A 227 12.55 33.09 -6.34
CA LEU A 227 11.56 34.03 -6.89
C LEU A 227 10.12 33.58 -6.66
N LEU A 228 9.80 32.31 -6.95
CA LEU A 228 8.46 31.75 -6.72
C LEU A 228 8.11 31.65 -5.24
N HIS A 229 9.08 31.26 -4.40
CA HIS A 229 8.92 31.23 -2.94
C HIS A 229 8.55 32.60 -2.39
N ASN A 230 9.24 33.65 -2.84
CA ASN A 230 8.93 35.03 -2.43
C ASN A 230 7.54 35.48 -2.91
N ARG A 231 7.12 35.08 -4.11
CA ARG A 231 5.73 35.34 -4.58
C ARG A 231 4.69 34.64 -3.72
N LEU A 232 4.95 33.39 -3.33
CA LEU A 232 4.08 32.65 -2.40
C LEU A 232 4.03 33.30 -1.02
N LEU A 233 5.16 33.79 -0.49
CA LEU A 233 5.19 34.55 0.77
C LEU A 233 4.36 35.84 0.67
N GLN A 234 4.52 36.60 -0.41
CA GLN A 234 3.72 37.81 -0.64
C GLN A 234 2.22 37.50 -0.77
N ARG A 235 1.88 36.38 -1.43
CA ARG A 235 0.49 35.94 -1.54
C ARG A 235 -0.06 35.51 -0.18
N LYS A 236 0.72 34.78 0.62
CA LYS A 236 0.39 34.40 1.98
C LYS A 236 0.07 35.63 2.83
N SER A 237 0.96 36.62 2.86
CA SER A 237 0.74 37.83 3.66
C SER A 237 -0.50 38.60 3.20
N LYS A 238 -0.77 38.67 1.89
CA LYS A 238 -1.98 39.29 1.36
C LYS A 238 -3.25 38.55 1.78
N LEU A 239 -3.24 37.22 1.75
CA LEU A 239 -4.37 36.39 2.19
C LEU A 239 -4.63 36.53 3.70
N GLN A 240 -3.56 36.58 4.50
CA GLN A 240 -3.66 36.84 5.94
C GLN A 240 -4.21 38.24 6.23
N GLY A 241 -3.77 39.27 5.51
CA GLY A 241 -4.33 40.62 5.63
C GLY A 241 -5.83 40.67 5.30
N LEU A 242 -6.28 39.98 4.25
CA LEU A 242 -7.71 39.88 3.91
C LEU A 242 -8.52 39.15 4.99
N GLN A 243 -7.93 38.16 5.65
CA GLN A 243 -8.54 37.47 6.78
C GLN A 243 -8.70 38.41 7.98
N GLU A 244 -7.68 39.23 8.27
CA GLU A 244 -7.71 40.23 9.33
C GLU A 244 -8.70 41.37 9.04
N GLU A 245 -8.76 41.86 7.79
CA GLU A 245 -9.74 42.86 7.33
C GLU A 245 -11.19 42.37 7.46
N GLY A 246 -11.44 41.08 7.19
CA GLY A 246 -12.76 40.46 7.41
C GLY A 246 -13.21 40.49 8.88
N MET A 247 -12.25 40.46 9.81
CA MET A 247 -12.50 40.60 11.25
C MET A 247 -12.67 42.08 11.66
N ASP A 248 -12.19 43.04 10.86
CA ASP A 248 -12.28 44.48 11.11
C ASP A 248 -13.65 45.10 10.77
N LEU A 249 -14.48 44.41 9.96
CA LEU A 249 -15.85 44.88 9.68
C LEU A 249 -16.70 44.99 10.98
N GLY A 250 -16.45 44.11 11.95
CA GLY A 250 -17.07 44.15 13.27
C GLY A 250 -16.64 45.37 14.09
N SER A 251 -15.36 45.73 14.08
CA SER A 251 -14.86 46.96 14.73
C SER A 251 -15.37 48.22 14.03
N GLN A 252 -15.54 48.22 12.71
CA GLN A 252 -16.08 49.36 11.96
C GLN A 252 -17.56 49.61 12.27
N VAL A 253 -18.39 48.56 12.43
CA VAL A 253 -19.79 48.67 12.87
C VAL A 253 -19.90 49.25 14.28
N GLU A 254 -19.03 48.81 15.20
CA GLU A 254 -18.94 49.33 16.56
C GLU A 254 -18.45 50.79 16.60
N ALA A 255 -17.49 51.17 15.75
CA ALA A 255 -16.94 52.52 15.66
C ALA A 255 -17.95 53.55 15.09
N MET A 256 -18.91 53.11 14.26
CA MET A 256 -19.96 53.98 13.72
C MET A 256 -21.13 54.22 14.70
N ARG A 257 -21.28 53.38 15.74
CA ARG A 257 -22.35 53.50 16.76
C ARG A 257 -22.49 54.90 17.38
N PRO A 258 -21.43 55.63 17.78
CA PRO A 258 -21.56 56.97 18.35
C PRO A 258 -22.16 58.03 17.40
N LEU A 259 -22.05 57.85 16.08
CA LEU A 259 -22.55 58.83 15.09
C LEU A 259 -24.08 58.86 14.99
N PHE A 260 -24.77 57.84 15.52
CA PHE A 260 -26.23 57.70 15.41
C PHE A 260 -26.97 57.88 16.74
N GLN A 261 -26.28 58.30 17.81
CA GLN A 261 -26.84 58.48 19.16
C GLN A 261 -27.93 59.57 19.28
N GLY A 262 -28.04 60.47 18.32
CA GLY A 262 -29.02 61.58 18.34
C GLY A 262 -30.42 61.24 17.82
N ASN A 263 -30.63 60.06 17.20
CA ASN A 263 -31.92 59.69 16.61
C ASN A 263 -32.32 58.26 17.00
N PRO A 264 -33.41 58.07 17.78
CA PRO A 264 -33.80 56.76 18.30
C PRO A 264 -34.15 55.75 17.19
N ASN A 265 -34.67 56.21 16.04
CA ASN A 265 -34.95 55.33 14.90
C ASN A 265 -33.67 54.84 14.20
N HIS A 266 -32.63 55.67 14.12
CA HIS A 266 -31.36 55.28 13.53
C HIS A 266 -30.54 54.41 14.46
N GLN A 267 -30.61 54.68 15.77
CA GLN A 267 -30.01 53.84 16.80
C GLN A 267 -30.60 52.44 16.79
N HIS A 268 -31.94 52.31 16.74
CA HIS A 268 -32.59 51.00 16.64
C HIS A 268 -32.18 50.22 15.37
N LYS A 269 -32.06 50.88 14.22
CA LYS A 269 -31.57 50.25 12.97
C LYS A 269 -30.10 49.84 13.06
N MET A 270 -29.25 50.64 13.72
CA MET A 270 -27.85 50.30 13.95
C MET A 270 -27.70 49.11 14.90
N ASP A 271 -28.51 49.06 15.96
CA ASP A 271 -28.56 47.93 16.89
C ASP A 271 -29.06 46.65 16.17
N GLN A 272 -30.06 46.77 15.29
CA GLN A 272 -30.55 45.67 14.47
C GLN A 272 -29.49 45.15 13.48
N LEU A 273 -28.74 46.05 12.82
CA LEU A 273 -27.64 45.69 11.93
C LEU A 273 -26.47 45.06 12.70
N SER A 274 -26.13 45.61 13.87
CA SER A 274 -25.08 45.06 14.74
C SER A 274 -25.46 43.66 15.23
N ALA A 275 -26.73 43.46 15.65
CA ALA A 275 -27.23 42.17 16.06
C ALA A 275 -27.26 41.15 14.91
N ALA A 276 -27.65 41.58 13.70
CA ALA A 276 -27.63 40.73 12.51
C ALA A 276 -26.19 40.34 12.11
N HIS A 277 -25.24 41.28 12.18
CA HIS A 277 -23.82 41.01 11.93
C HIS A 277 -23.24 40.03 12.95
N GLN A 278 -23.49 40.23 14.24
CA GLN A 278 -23.05 39.31 15.30
C GLN A 278 -23.70 37.93 15.19
N ALA A 279 -24.98 37.85 14.80
CA ALA A 279 -25.65 36.57 14.57
C ALA A 279 -25.05 35.83 13.37
N LEU A 280 -24.74 36.54 12.28
CA LEU A 280 -24.06 35.98 11.12
C LEU A 280 -22.64 35.50 11.47
N GLN A 281 -21.89 36.29 12.24
CA GLN A 281 -20.55 35.93 12.70
C GLN A 281 -20.59 34.65 13.55
N ARG A 282 -21.46 34.58 14.58
CA ARG A 282 -21.61 33.36 15.39
C ARG A 282 -22.02 32.15 14.55
N SER A 283 -22.96 32.32 13.62
CA SER A 283 -23.36 31.23 12.72
C SER A 283 -22.23 30.76 11.81
N LEU A 284 -21.32 31.65 11.39
CA LEU A 284 -20.14 31.29 10.61
C LEU A 284 -19.09 30.60 11.47
N GLU A 285 -18.86 31.07 12.69
CA GLU A 285 -17.96 30.44 13.67
C GLU A 285 -18.43 29.01 14.01
N ASP A 286 -19.73 28.84 14.31
CA ASP A 286 -20.33 27.52 14.59
C ASP A 286 -20.21 26.58 13.38
N LEU A 287 -20.45 27.08 12.17
CA LEU A 287 -20.32 26.29 10.94
C LEU A 287 -18.85 25.92 10.68
N LEU A 288 -17.91 26.83 10.92
CA LEU A 288 -16.48 26.57 10.78
C LEU A 288 -15.99 25.56 11.80
N GLU A 289 -16.41 25.68 13.06
CA GLU A 289 -16.08 24.72 14.11
C GLU A 289 -16.62 23.33 13.77
N GLY A 290 -17.87 23.23 13.31
CA GLY A 290 -18.45 21.99 12.82
C GLY A 290 -17.69 21.38 11.63
N ARG A 291 -17.22 22.21 10.69
CA ARG A 291 -16.42 21.73 9.55
C ARG A 291 -15.02 21.28 9.96
N GLN A 292 -14.37 22.00 10.86
CA GLN A 292 -13.05 21.60 11.39
C GLN A 292 -13.15 20.28 12.17
N GLN A 293 -14.21 20.11 12.95
CA GLN A 293 -14.45 18.88 13.70
C GLN A 293 -14.66 17.69 12.74
N SER A 294 -15.50 17.86 11.72
CA SER A 294 -15.68 16.84 10.67
C SER A 294 -14.37 16.49 9.96
N LEU A 295 -13.54 17.48 9.63
CA LEU A 295 -12.22 17.23 9.02
C LEU A 295 -11.28 16.44 9.96
N ARG A 296 -11.26 16.75 11.25
CA ARG A 296 -10.45 16.00 12.24
C ARG A 296 -10.93 14.56 12.37
N GLU A 297 -12.23 14.34 12.37
CA GLU A 297 -12.84 13.00 12.40
C GLU A 297 -12.48 12.20 11.14
N HIS A 298 -12.59 12.81 9.95
CA HIS A 298 -12.15 12.22 8.67
C HIS A 298 -10.65 11.90 8.65
N CYS A 299 -9.80 12.81 9.14
CA CYS A 299 -8.36 12.55 9.23
C CYS A 299 -8.04 11.39 10.17
N THR A 300 -8.72 11.32 11.30
CA THR A 300 -8.55 10.23 12.28
C THR A 300 -9.00 8.91 11.68
N PHE A 301 -10.17 8.89 11.05
CA PHE A 301 -10.71 7.74 10.32
C PHE A 301 -9.73 7.24 9.25
N ASN A 302 -9.28 8.13 8.36
CA ASN A 302 -8.36 7.76 7.27
C ASN A 302 -7.02 7.22 7.79
N HIS A 303 -6.50 7.79 8.89
CA HIS A 303 -5.24 7.34 9.49
C HIS A 303 -5.36 5.94 10.10
N GLU A 304 -6.42 5.69 10.89
CA GLU A 304 -6.65 4.37 11.48
C GLU A 304 -7.00 3.31 10.43
N LEU A 305 -7.80 3.69 9.41
CA LEU A 305 -8.10 2.84 8.25
C LEU A 305 -6.80 2.42 7.54
N LEU A 306 -5.92 3.37 7.26
CA LEU A 306 -4.65 3.10 6.57
C LEU A 306 -3.75 2.17 7.38
N LYS A 307 -3.63 2.38 8.70
CA LYS A 307 -2.87 1.48 9.58
C LYS A 307 -3.39 0.05 9.54
N LEU A 308 -4.71 -0.12 9.63
CA LEU A 308 -5.32 -1.44 9.62
C LEU A 308 -5.16 -2.12 8.25
N ARG A 309 -5.37 -1.40 7.15
CA ARG A 309 -5.12 -1.90 5.78
C ARG A 309 -3.66 -2.32 5.57
N GLN A 310 -2.70 -1.52 6.05
CA GLN A 310 -1.28 -1.87 5.98
C GLN A 310 -0.96 -3.13 6.79
N TRP A 311 -1.50 -3.25 8.01
CA TRP A 311 -1.34 -4.45 8.82
C TRP A 311 -1.92 -5.68 8.10
N ILE A 312 -3.14 -5.59 7.55
CA ILE A 312 -3.76 -6.66 6.77
C ILE A 312 -2.88 -7.06 5.59
N SER A 313 -2.32 -6.10 4.85
CA SER A 313 -1.43 -6.39 3.72
C SER A 313 -0.16 -7.13 4.15
N VAL A 314 0.53 -6.63 5.19
CA VAL A 314 1.79 -7.23 5.69
C VAL A 314 1.55 -8.62 6.26
N ILE A 315 0.48 -8.81 7.05
CA ILE A 315 0.18 -10.10 7.66
C ILE A 315 -0.25 -11.12 6.59
N THR A 316 -1.04 -10.69 5.59
CA THR A 316 -1.41 -11.53 4.44
C THR A 316 -0.14 -12.01 3.72
N GLN A 317 0.79 -11.12 3.41
CA GLN A 317 2.03 -11.47 2.72
C GLN A 317 2.90 -12.44 3.55
N LYS A 318 3.02 -12.21 4.86
CA LYS A 318 3.77 -13.11 5.76
C LYS A 318 3.13 -14.50 5.79
N LEU A 319 1.81 -14.58 5.95
CA LEU A 319 1.06 -15.83 5.97
C LEU A 319 1.13 -16.56 4.62
N GLU A 320 1.04 -15.85 3.50
CA GLU A 320 1.21 -16.41 2.15
C GLU A 320 2.61 -17.01 1.93
N ALA A 321 3.66 -16.39 2.48
CA ALA A 321 5.02 -16.93 2.40
C ALA A 321 5.17 -18.30 3.09
N HIS A 322 4.39 -18.56 4.14
CA HIS A 322 4.38 -19.84 4.85
C HIS A 322 3.59 -20.95 4.11
N ARG A 323 2.87 -20.60 3.03
CA ARG A 323 2.15 -21.56 2.18
C ARG A 323 3.07 -22.40 1.29
N GLY A 324 4.29 -21.91 1.01
CA GLY A 324 5.27 -22.60 0.17
C GLY A 324 5.87 -23.86 0.80
N ASP A 325 6.11 -24.90 0.00
CA ASP A 325 6.75 -26.14 0.46
C ASP A 325 8.26 -25.93 0.59
N THR A 326 8.78 -26.00 1.82
CA THR A 326 10.21 -25.92 2.08
C THR A 326 10.53 -26.76 3.31
N GLY A 327 11.44 -27.73 3.13
CA GLY A 327 12.28 -28.38 4.16
C GLY A 327 11.60 -28.97 5.41
N PRO A 328 11.70 -30.30 5.66
CA PRO A 328 11.16 -30.95 6.86
C PRO A 328 11.68 -30.40 8.20
N TRP A 329 12.89 -29.84 8.21
CA TRP A 329 13.60 -29.43 9.43
C TRP A 329 13.21 -28.04 9.97
N ASP A 330 12.42 -27.26 9.23
CA ASP A 330 11.95 -25.92 9.64
C ASP A 330 10.43 -25.87 9.93
N ALA A 331 9.73 -27.00 9.82
CA ALA A 331 8.26 -27.04 9.91
C ALA A 331 7.71 -26.60 11.27
N GLN A 332 8.36 -26.98 12.38
CA GLN A 332 7.87 -26.67 13.73
C GLN A 332 8.15 -25.21 14.15
N SER A 333 9.28 -24.65 13.71
CA SER A 333 9.60 -23.22 13.90
C SER A 333 8.62 -22.33 13.12
N ARG A 334 8.24 -22.76 11.92
CA ARG A 334 7.23 -22.07 11.09
C ARG A 334 5.82 -22.19 11.62
N GLU A 335 5.45 -23.34 12.17
CA GLU A 335 4.15 -23.52 12.85
C GLU A 335 4.04 -22.55 14.04
N ALA A 336 5.09 -22.46 14.87
CA ALA A 336 5.14 -21.50 15.98
C ALA A 336 5.10 -20.04 15.52
N GLU A 337 5.76 -19.71 14.39
CA GLU A 337 5.72 -18.38 13.79
C GLU A 337 4.31 -18.03 13.29
N VAL A 338 3.61 -18.95 12.63
CA VAL A 338 2.22 -18.77 12.19
C VAL A 338 1.30 -18.61 13.40
N GLU A 339 1.41 -19.44 14.44
CA GLU A 339 0.62 -19.31 15.67
C GLU A 339 0.85 -17.95 16.36
N ARG A 340 2.09 -17.45 16.39
CA ARG A 340 2.41 -16.12 16.91
C ARG A 340 1.74 -15.01 16.11
N LEU A 341 1.77 -15.10 14.78
CA LEU A 341 1.14 -14.11 13.90
C LEU A 341 -0.39 -14.12 14.03
N LEU A 342 -1.00 -15.29 14.24
CA LEU A 342 -2.44 -15.43 14.49
C LEU A 342 -2.87 -14.92 15.87
N ALA A 343 -1.97 -14.83 16.85
CA ALA A 343 -2.28 -14.29 18.17
C ALA A 343 -2.63 -12.79 18.15
N GLU A 344 -2.23 -12.04 17.11
CA GLU A 344 -2.60 -10.62 16.94
C GLU A 344 -4.03 -10.43 16.41
N PHE A 345 -4.69 -11.47 15.88
CA PHE A 345 -5.98 -11.36 15.20
C PHE A 345 -7.12 -10.87 16.11
N PRO A 346 -7.29 -11.36 17.35
CA PRO A 346 -8.38 -10.92 18.22
C PRO A 346 -8.33 -9.42 18.54
N GLU A 347 -7.14 -8.86 18.72
CA GLU A 347 -6.95 -7.42 18.94
C GLU A 347 -7.33 -6.63 17.68
N LYS A 348 -6.93 -7.12 16.50
CA LYS A 348 -7.25 -6.47 15.22
C LYS A 348 -8.72 -6.60 14.84
N GLU A 349 -9.39 -7.67 15.25
CA GLU A 349 -10.83 -7.82 15.10
C GLU A 349 -11.60 -6.78 15.93
N ALA A 350 -11.13 -6.50 17.15
CA ALA A 350 -11.68 -5.41 17.96
C ALA A 350 -11.45 -4.03 17.31
N GLN A 351 -10.26 -3.80 16.74
CA GLN A 351 -9.96 -2.56 15.99
C GLN A 351 -10.82 -2.42 14.73
N LEU A 352 -11.15 -3.51 14.04
CA LEU A 352 -12.07 -3.49 12.90
C LEU A 352 -13.48 -3.03 13.31
N LEU A 353 -14.00 -3.52 14.43
CA LEU A 353 -15.31 -3.11 14.95
C LEU A 353 -15.32 -1.64 15.40
N GLU A 354 -14.24 -1.17 16.02
CA GLU A 354 -14.06 0.25 16.36
C GLU A 354 -14.00 1.11 15.09
N MET A 355 -13.31 0.63 14.05
CA MET A 355 -13.22 1.29 12.74
C MET A 355 -14.60 1.41 12.06
N GLU A 356 -15.43 0.37 12.12
CA GLU A 356 -16.80 0.42 11.63
C GLU A 356 -17.66 1.44 12.41
N ALA A 357 -17.50 1.52 13.73
CA ALA A 357 -18.21 2.50 14.55
C ALA A 357 -17.78 3.94 14.23
N LEU A 358 -16.47 4.18 14.12
CA LEU A 358 -15.90 5.46 13.70
C LEU A 358 -16.37 5.85 12.29
N GLY A 359 -16.41 4.89 11.37
CA GLY A 359 -16.89 5.10 10.01
C GLY A 359 -18.36 5.55 9.97
N ARG A 360 -19.24 4.95 10.79
CA ARG A 360 -20.64 5.40 10.91
C ARG A 360 -20.74 6.83 11.41
N LEU A 361 -19.97 7.20 12.44
CA LEU A 361 -19.96 8.58 12.96
C LEU A 361 -19.50 9.58 11.89
N VAL A 362 -18.44 9.25 11.16
CA VAL A 362 -17.92 10.10 10.06
C VAL A 362 -18.95 10.23 8.94
N MET A 363 -19.68 9.17 8.61
CA MET A 363 -20.75 9.20 7.61
C MET A 363 -21.90 10.12 8.01
N GLU A 364 -22.32 10.10 9.28
CA GLU A 364 -23.39 10.97 9.81
C GLU A 364 -23.02 12.46 9.70
N ALA A 365 -21.73 12.80 9.88
CA ALA A 365 -21.21 14.15 9.74
C ALA A 365 -20.90 14.57 8.28
N SER A 366 -21.05 13.66 7.31
CA SER A 366 -20.64 13.86 5.91
C SER A 366 -21.79 14.21 4.98
N SER A 367 -21.44 14.70 3.78
CA SER A 367 -22.40 14.78 2.67
C SER A 367 -22.82 13.37 2.22
N LEU A 368 -23.94 13.24 1.51
CA LEU A 368 -24.40 11.97 0.95
C LEU A 368 -23.33 11.28 0.08
N GLU A 369 -22.59 12.06 -0.71
CA GLU A 369 -21.49 11.57 -1.54
C GLU A 369 -20.28 11.13 -0.69
N GLY A 370 -19.92 11.92 0.33
CA GLY A 370 -18.83 11.56 1.25
C GLY A 370 -19.13 10.32 2.07
N ALA A 371 -20.37 10.16 2.53
CA ALA A 371 -20.83 8.98 3.24
C ALA A 371 -20.78 7.72 2.36
N ALA A 372 -21.10 7.83 1.08
CA ALA A 372 -20.99 6.71 0.13
C ALA A 372 -19.53 6.28 -0.08
N LEU A 373 -18.58 7.21 -0.10
CA LEU A 373 -17.15 6.90 -0.21
C LEU A 373 -16.64 6.17 1.05
N VAL A 374 -16.94 6.70 2.23
CA VAL A 374 -16.56 6.08 3.52
C VAL A 374 -17.14 4.66 3.64
N GLN A 375 -18.40 4.48 3.24
CA GLN A 375 -19.04 3.18 3.19
C GLN A 375 -18.29 2.20 2.27
N GLY A 376 -17.90 2.65 1.07
CA GLY A 376 -17.11 1.82 0.15
C GLY A 376 -15.74 1.43 0.71
N GLU A 377 -15.07 2.34 1.43
CA GLU A 377 -13.78 2.05 2.05
C GLU A 377 -13.88 1.04 3.21
N LEU A 378 -14.97 1.09 3.98
CA LEU A 378 -15.28 0.09 4.99
C LEU A 378 -15.60 -1.27 4.35
N GLU A 379 -16.38 -1.29 3.28
CA GLU A 379 -16.72 -2.52 2.56
C GLU A 379 -15.45 -3.23 2.05
N GLU A 380 -14.56 -2.51 1.39
CA GLU A 380 -13.27 -3.04 0.91
C GLU A 380 -12.40 -3.56 2.09
N LEU A 381 -12.38 -2.83 3.22
CA LEU A 381 -11.68 -3.28 4.42
C LEU A 381 -12.27 -4.61 4.93
N THR A 382 -13.59 -4.73 5.04
CA THR A 382 -14.22 -5.98 5.48
C THR A 382 -13.98 -7.14 4.50
N GLU A 383 -13.88 -6.86 3.19
CA GLU A 383 -13.52 -7.85 2.19
C GLU A 383 -12.09 -8.34 2.35
N SER A 384 -11.15 -7.41 2.56
CA SER A 384 -9.74 -7.75 2.81
C SER A 384 -9.56 -8.58 4.10
N TRP A 385 -10.32 -8.26 5.16
CA TRP A 385 -10.34 -9.03 6.39
C TRP A 385 -10.92 -10.44 6.17
N ARG A 386 -12.02 -10.56 5.43
CA ARG A 386 -12.61 -11.86 5.07
C ARG A 386 -11.64 -12.73 4.28
N ALA A 387 -10.91 -12.16 3.32
CA ALA A 387 -9.88 -12.88 2.56
C ALA A 387 -8.73 -13.37 3.47
N LEU A 388 -8.29 -12.53 4.42
CA LEU A 388 -7.28 -12.90 5.40
C LEU A 388 -7.75 -14.07 6.30
N ARG A 389 -9.01 -14.08 6.73
CA ARG A 389 -9.60 -15.19 7.51
C ARG A 389 -9.64 -16.50 6.71
N GLN A 390 -9.94 -16.43 5.42
CA GLN A 390 -9.88 -17.61 4.54
C GLN A 390 -8.44 -18.14 4.40
N LEU A 391 -7.45 -17.25 4.34
CA LEU A 391 -6.04 -17.63 4.30
C LEU A 391 -5.63 -18.33 5.60
N GLU A 392 -6.01 -17.79 6.76
CA GLU A 392 -5.81 -18.39 8.09
C GLU A 392 -6.38 -19.82 8.13
N GLU A 393 -7.65 -20.00 7.77
CA GLU A 393 -8.30 -21.32 7.74
C GLU A 393 -7.55 -22.31 6.84
N SER A 394 -7.10 -21.84 5.67
CA SER A 394 -6.33 -22.66 4.74
C SER A 394 -4.98 -23.09 5.34
N LEU A 395 -4.28 -22.20 6.06
CA LEU A 395 -2.98 -22.51 6.67
C LEU A 395 -3.13 -23.43 7.88
N LEU A 396 -4.12 -23.21 8.74
CA LEU A 396 -4.43 -24.11 9.84
C LEU A 396 -4.77 -25.52 9.34
N SER A 397 -5.51 -25.63 8.23
CA SER A 397 -5.80 -26.93 7.60
C SER A 397 -4.52 -27.63 7.08
N LEU A 398 -3.59 -26.88 6.49
CA LEU A 398 -2.31 -27.40 6.00
C LEU A 398 -1.41 -27.87 7.15
N ILE A 399 -1.35 -27.10 8.25
CA ILE A 399 -0.62 -27.46 9.46
C ILE A 399 -1.19 -28.74 10.06
N ARG A 400 -2.53 -28.84 10.20
CA ARG A 400 -3.20 -30.04 10.70
C ARG A 400 -2.91 -31.27 9.83
N ASN A 401 -2.92 -31.12 8.52
CA ASN A 401 -2.58 -32.20 7.58
C ASN A 401 -1.12 -32.65 7.69
N ARG A 402 -0.17 -31.71 7.84
CA ARG A 402 1.27 -32.03 8.05
C ARG A 402 1.52 -32.73 9.39
N GLN A 403 0.82 -32.32 10.45
CA GLN A 403 0.89 -32.97 11.76
C GLN A 403 0.38 -34.43 11.71
N LEU A 404 -0.74 -34.66 11.01
CA LEU A 404 -1.29 -36.01 10.77
C LEU A 404 -0.32 -36.91 9.98
N GLN A 405 0.32 -36.37 8.93
CA GLN A 405 1.33 -37.10 8.15
C GLN A 405 2.54 -37.49 9.01
N ARG A 406 3.06 -36.59 9.85
CA ARG A 406 4.15 -36.91 10.80
C ARG A 406 3.76 -38.00 11.81
N MET A 407 2.52 -38.00 12.31
CA MET A 407 2.04 -39.08 13.19
C MET A 407 1.96 -40.43 12.47
N THR A 408 1.66 -40.44 11.17
CA THR A 408 1.51 -41.67 10.37
C THR A 408 2.86 -42.31 10.00
N GLU A 409 3.92 -41.52 9.78
CA GLU A 409 5.27 -42.05 9.50
C GLU A 409 5.91 -42.74 10.72
N VAL A 410 5.69 -42.18 11.92
CA VAL A 410 6.23 -42.72 13.18
C VAL A 410 5.60 -44.07 13.56
N ASP A 411 4.36 -44.34 13.13
CA ASP A 411 3.67 -45.61 13.41
C ASP A 411 3.89 -46.71 12.36
N SER A 412 4.60 -46.43 11.25
CA SER A 412 4.91 -47.42 10.21
C SER A 412 5.89 -48.54 10.63
N GLY A 413 6.42 -48.48 11.86
CA GLY A 413 7.29 -49.50 12.46
C GLY A 413 6.59 -50.78 12.94
N LYS A 414 5.26 -50.84 12.98
CA LYS A 414 4.50 -52.06 13.35
C LYS A 414 3.65 -52.57 12.18
N LYS A 415 4.28 -53.40 11.33
CA LYS A 415 3.60 -54.23 10.33
C LYS A 415 2.55 -55.12 10.99
N MET A 416 1.26 -54.84 10.78
CA MET A 416 0.19 -55.81 10.96
C MET A 416 -0.06 -56.49 9.61
N ILE A 417 0.34 -57.76 9.51
CA ILE A 417 0.11 -58.61 8.34
C ILE A 417 -1.37 -58.98 8.32
N PHE A 418 -2.12 -58.48 7.34
CA PHE A 418 -3.45 -59.02 7.02
C PHE A 418 -3.34 -59.87 5.75
N THR A 419 -3.42 -61.18 5.91
CA THR A 419 -3.55 -62.11 4.79
C THR A 419 -4.98 -62.10 4.27
N ASN A 420 -5.10 -61.88 2.96
CA ASN A 420 -6.31 -62.03 2.16
C ASN A 420 -7.00 -63.38 2.40
N ASN A 421 -8.29 -63.34 2.77
CA ASN A 421 -9.26 -64.37 2.45
C ASN A 421 -10.65 -63.72 2.37
N ILE A 422 -11.12 -63.49 1.14
CA ILE A 422 -12.52 -63.19 0.85
C ILE A 422 -13.19 -64.53 0.49
N PRO A 423 -14.39 -64.82 1.04
CA PRO A 423 -15.45 -65.21 0.13
C PRO A 423 -16.83 -64.60 0.45
N LYS A 424 -17.38 -63.96 -0.60
CA LYS A 424 -18.74 -64.05 -1.18
C LYS A 424 -19.99 -63.99 -0.28
N THR A 425 -21.01 -63.31 -0.84
CA THR A 425 -22.42 -63.15 -0.40
C THR A 425 -22.58 -62.24 0.82
N GLY A 426 -23.45 -61.25 0.88
CA GLY A 426 -24.65 -60.93 0.10
C GLY A 426 -25.62 -60.35 1.12
N PHE A 427 -25.86 -59.04 1.06
CA PHE A 427 -27.00 -58.32 1.62
C PHE A 427 -27.32 -58.35 3.13
N LEU A 428 -27.58 -57.13 3.63
CA LEU A 428 -28.48 -56.74 4.72
C LEU A 428 -27.99 -56.89 6.16
N ILE A 429 -27.80 -55.73 6.80
CA ILE A 429 -28.09 -55.55 8.23
C ILE A 429 -29.06 -54.36 8.32
N LEU A 430 -30.34 -54.66 8.57
CA LEU A 430 -31.20 -53.81 9.40
C LEU A 430 -30.91 -54.19 10.87
N PRO A 431 -31.24 -53.34 11.86
CA PRO A 431 -30.42 -53.01 13.00
C PRO A 431 -30.80 -53.94 14.18
N THR A 432 -30.38 -53.57 15.40
CA THR A 432 -30.82 -54.08 16.71
C THR A 432 -29.79 -54.97 17.42
N ASP A 433 -29.03 -54.27 18.26
CA ASP A 433 -28.83 -54.52 19.69
C ASP A 433 -27.94 -55.64 20.26
N LEU A 434 -27.00 -55.13 21.06
CA LEU A 434 -26.66 -55.54 22.43
C LEU A 434 -26.18 -56.98 22.62
N THR A 435 -24.88 -57.13 22.90
CA THR A 435 -24.46 -57.60 24.23
C THR A 435 -22.97 -57.38 24.49
N SER A 436 -22.75 -56.51 25.46
CA SER A 436 -21.69 -56.52 26.47
C SER A 436 -20.71 -57.70 26.48
N ARG A 437 -19.41 -57.38 26.43
CA ARG A 437 -18.43 -58.01 27.33
C ARG A 437 -17.72 -56.95 28.15
N HIS A 438 -18.32 -56.63 29.30
CA HIS A 438 -17.59 -56.13 30.44
C HIS A 438 -16.78 -57.29 31.05
N ARG A 439 -15.45 -57.12 31.16
CA ARG A 439 -14.68 -57.74 32.24
C ARG A 439 -14.16 -56.63 33.14
N ARG A 440 -14.79 -56.58 34.32
CA ARG A 440 -14.56 -55.76 35.52
C ARG A 440 -13.09 -55.82 35.97
N GLN A 441 -12.52 -54.78 36.56
CA GLN A 441 -12.75 -54.35 37.96
C GLN A 441 -12.21 -52.91 38.16
N ALA A 442 -13.05 -51.89 38.37
CA ALA A 442 -13.70 -51.42 39.60
C ALA A 442 -12.87 -50.40 40.42
N GLY A 443 -13.39 -49.17 40.52
CA GLY A 443 -12.97 -48.12 41.44
C GLY A 443 -13.55 -46.72 41.11
N LEU A 444 -14.78 -46.45 41.57
CA LEU A 444 -15.45 -45.15 41.83
C LEU A 444 -15.43 -44.02 40.75
N LEU A 445 -16.59 -43.77 40.11
CA LEU A 445 -17.52 -42.67 40.46
C LEU A 445 -18.73 -42.70 39.49
N GLN A 446 -19.91 -42.74 40.09
CA GLN A 446 -21.21 -42.87 39.44
C GLN A 446 -21.79 -41.46 39.21
N GLY A 447 -22.08 -41.10 37.96
CA GLY A 447 -22.77 -39.85 37.65
C GLY A 447 -22.67 -39.38 36.20
N GLN A 448 -23.05 -40.19 35.20
CA GLN A 448 -23.03 -39.72 33.80
C GLN A 448 -23.95 -40.51 32.84
N GLY A 449 -25.04 -41.11 33.34
CA GLY A 449 -25.96 -41.89 32.50
C GLY A 449 -27.05 -41.08 31.78
N GLY A 450 -27.50 -39.94 32.33
CA GLY A 450 -28.61 -39.16 31.75
C GLY A 450 -28.21 -38.29 30.55
N SER A 451 -26.99 -37.72 30.57
CA SER A 451 -26.55 -36.75 29.56
C SER A 451 -26.41 -37.34 28.15
N HIS A 452 -26.17 -38.65 28.03
CA HIS A 452 -25.92 -39.28 26.73
C HIS A 452 -27.21 -39.65 26.00
N GLU A 453 -28.24 -40.05 26.74
CA GLU A 453 -29.58 -40.30 26.17
C GLU A 453 -30.25 -39.00 25.74
N ASP A 454 -30.12 -37.94 26.54
CA ASP A 454 -30.66 -36.60 26.23
C ASP A 454 -30.00 -35.97 24.98
N TYR A 455 -28.70 -36.19 24.79
CA TYR A 455 -27.99 -35.75 23.58
C TYR A 455 -28.42 -36.55 22.35
N SER A 456 -28.48 -37.88 22.47
CA SER A 456 -28.91 -38.76 21.36
C SER A 456 -30.33 -38.43 20.89
N GLN A 457 -31.23 -38.12 21.83
CA GLN A 457 -32.59 -37.70 21.51
C GLN A 457 -32.61 -36.31 20.84
N SER A 458 -31.81 -35.37 21.32
CA SER A 458 -31.71 -34.02 20.72
C SER A 458 -31.10 -34.03 19.32
N LEU A 459 -30.13 -34.93 19.08
CA LEU A 459 -29.56 -35.18 17.76
C LEU A 459 -30.60 -35.65 16.75
N ARG A 460 -31.37 -36.69 17.12
CA ARG A 460 -32.45 -37.23 16.26
C ARG A 460 -33.53 -36.19 16.02
N ASN A 461 -33.96 -35.46 17.06
CA ASN A 461 -34.98 -34.43 16.93
C ASN A 461 -34.57 -33.33 15.94
N PHE A 462 -33.31 -32.89 15.97
CA PHE A 462 -32.83 -31.87 15.04
C PHE A 462 -32.62 -32.42 13.62
N GLU A 463 -32.11 -33.65 13.48
CA GLU A 463 -31.94 -34.27 12.17
C GLU A 463 -33.28 -34.51 11.47
N ASP A 464 -34.27 -35.03 12.19
CA ASP A 464 -35.62 -35.26 11.68
C ASP A 464 -36.28 -33.93 11.27
N TRP A 465 -36.18 -32.90 12.10
CA TRP A 465 -36.69 -31.56 11.81
C TRP A 465 -36.03 -30.97 10.56
N LEU A 466 -34.70 -31.05 10.47
CA LEU A 466 -33.93 -30.52 9.33
C LEU A 466 -34.27 -31.26 8.04
N GLN A 467 -34.44 -32.58 8.12
CA GLN A 467 -34.83 -33.40 6.99
C GLN A 467 -36.26 -33.06 6.51
N GLU A 468 -37.19 -32.88 7.44
CA GLU A 468 -38.57 -32.52 7.12
C GLU A 468 -38.65 -31.15 6.43
N GLU A 469 -37.99 -30.13 7.00
CA GLU A 469 -37.99 -28.77 6.46
C GLU A 469 -37.29 -28.69 5.10
N ASN A 470 -36.16 -29.41 4.93
CA ASN A 470 -35.48 -29.48 3.65
C ASN A 470 -36.32 -30.22 2.59
N SER A 471 -37.09 -31.24 2.99
CA SER A 471 -38.02 -31.92 2.08
C SER A 471 -39.16 -30.99 1.60
N LYS A 472 -39.67 -30.12 2.49
CA LYS A 472 -40.66 -29.10 2.15
C LYS A 472 -40.05 -28.07 1.19
N LEU A 473 -38.84 -27.59 1.46
CA LEU A 473 -38.13 -26.65 0.61
C LEU A 473 -37.90 -27.23 -0.80
N VAL A 474 -37.41 -28.47 -0.91
CA VAL A 474 -37.21 -29.13 -2.21
C VAL A 474 -38.52 -29.28 -2.97
N ARG A 475 -39.62 -29.65 -2.29
CA ARG A 475 -40.95 -29.72 -2.91
C ARG A 475 -41.40 -28.36 -3.42
N ILE A 476 -41.19 -27.29 -2.66
CA ILE A 476 -41.55 -25.92 -3.05
C ILE A 476 -40.70 -25.45 -4.23
N ILE A 477 -39.40 -25.76 -4.25
CA ILE A 477 -38.52 -25.44 -5.38
C ILE A 477 -39.00 -26.15 -6.65
N ALA A 478 -39.41 -27.41 -6.53
CA ALA A 478 -39.91 -28.23 -7.63
C ALA A 478 -41.36 -27.89 -8.08
N MET A 479 -42.10 -27.08 -7.33
CA MET A 479 -43.44 -26.64 -7.73
C MET A 479 -43.38 -25.83 -9.03
N LYS A 480 -44.19 -26.21 -10.02
CA LYS A 480 -44.35 -25.47 -11.27
C LYS A 480 -45.06 -24.14 -11.01
N THR A 481 -44.43 -23.04 -11.39
CA THR A 481 -44.97 -21.68 -11.26
C THR A 481 -45.54 -21.22 -12.62
N ALA A 482 -46.70 -21.76 -12.99
CA ALA A 482 -47.32 -21.46 -14.29
C ALA A 482 -48.28 -20.27 -14.23
N THR A 483 -48.84 -19.99 -13.06
CA THR A 483 -49.77 -18.88 -12.83
C THR A 483 -49.28 -17.92 -11.76
N ALA A 484 -49.80 -16.69 -11.76
CA ALA A 484 -49.49 -15.67 -10.74
C ALA A 484 -49.93 -16.09 -9.32
N GLU A 485 -50.96 -16.93 -9.22
CA GLU A 485 -51.42 -17.50 -7.96
C GLU A 485 -50.47 -18.59 -7.43
N ASP A 486 -49.88 -19.40 -8.33
CA ASP A 486 -48.82 -20.35 -7.98
C ASP A 486 -47.56 -19.66 -7.45
N LEU A 487 -47.21 -18.48 -8.00
CA LEU A 487 -46.09 -17.68 -7.51
C LEU A 487 -46.36 -17.09 -6.12
N ARG A 488 -47.58 -16.61 -5.87
CA ARG A 488 -47.99 -16.11 -4.55
C ARG A 488 -47.97 -17.23 -3.51
N THR A 489 -48.54 -18.39 -3.83
CA THR A 489 -48.54 -19.55 -2.92
C THR A 489 -47.13 -20.11 -2.66
N ARG A 490 -46.23 -20.06 -3.65
CA ARG A 490 -44.81 -20.39 -3.46
C ARG A 490 -44.12 -19.41 -2.51
N THR A 491 -44.42 -18.12 -2.65
CA THR A 491 -43.84 -17.05 -1.82
C THR A 491 -44.27 -17.19 -0.36
N THR A 492 -45.56 -17.41 -0.10
CA THR A 492 -46.06 -17.59 1.27
C THR A 492 -45.46 -18.84 1.93
N LYS A 493 -45.35 -19.96 1.19
CA LYS A 493 -44.74 -21.19 1.72
C LYS A 493 -43.25 -21.05 2.02
N LEU A 494 -42.49 -20.25 1.27
CA LEU A 494 -41.08 -19.97 1.58
C LEU A 494 -40.94 -19.07 2.81
N GLN A 495 -41.82 -18.08 2.97
CA GLN A 495 -41.86 -17.24 4.17
C GLN A 495 -42.21 -18.05 5.43
N GLU A 496 -43.10 -19.03 5.32
CA GLU A 496 -43.40 -19.97 6.42
C GLU A 496 -42.16 -20.77 6.84
N LEU A 497 -41.36 -21.28 5.89
CA LEU A 497 -40.11 -21.98 6.19
C LEU A 497 -39.04 -21.03 6.78
N GLU A 498 -38.99 -19.78 6.33
CA GLU A 498 -38.08 -18.76 6.86
C GLU A 498 -38.42 -18.39 8.31
N ALA A 499 -39.72 -18.33 8.64
CA ALA A 499 -40.18 -18.10 10.01
C ALA A 499 -39.83 -19.24 10.99
N ARG A 500 -39.57 -20.46 10.49
CA ARG A 500 -39.15 -21.61 11.31
C ARG A 500 -37.63 -21.72 11.53
N ILE A 501 -36.82 -20.87 10.88
CA ILE A 501 -35.36 -20.86 11.08
C ILE A 501 -34.96 -20.67 12.56
N PRO A 502 -35.61 -19.77 13.35
CA PRO A 502 -35.28 -19.62 14.76
C PRO A 502 -35.54 -20.88 15.60
N GLU A 503 -36.57 -21.66 15.25
CA GLU A 503 -36.90 -22.94 15.88
C GLU A 503 -35.76 -23.95 15.66
N GLY A 504 -35.31 -24.09 14.40
CA GLY A 504 -34.16 -24.93 14.06
C GLY A 504 -32.86 -24.48 14.70
N GLN A 505 -32.64 -23.16 14.78
CA GLN A 505 -31.45 -22.60 15.43
C GLN A 505 -31.43 -22.93 16.93
N HIS A 506 -32.59 -22.86 17.61
CA HIS A 506 -32.70 -23.23 19.01
C HIS A 506 -32.45 -24.73 19.26
N LEU A 507 -32.98 -25.60 18.40
CA LEU A 507 -32.74 -27.05 18.48
C LEU A 507 -31.25 -27.39 18.28
N PHE A 508 -30.57 -26.72 17.34
CA PHE A 508 -29.14 -26.90 17.11
C PHE A 508 -28.28 -26.39 18.29
N GLU A 509 -28.66 -25.26 18.89
CA GLU A 509 -27.96 -24.74 20.07
C GLU A 509 -28.13 -25.63 21.31
N ASN A 510 -29.32 -26.19 21.51
CA ASN A 510 -29.56 -27.16 22.59
C ASN A 510 -28.73 -28.44 22.39
N LEU A 511 -28.58 -28.89 21.15
CA LEU A 511 -27.70 -30.01 20.78
C LEU A 511 -26.23 -29.71 21.12
N LEU A 512 -25.74 -28.51 20.79
CA LEU A 512 -24.37 -28.10 21.12
C LEU A 512 -24.12 -28.05 22.64
N ARG A 513 -25.14 -27.69 23.43
CA ARG A 513 -25.05 -27.63 24.91
C ARG A 513 -25.01 -29.00 25.57
N LEU A 514 -25.66 -30.00 24.97
CA LEU A 514 -25.75 -31.36 25.54
C LEU A 514 -24.59 -32.28 25.10
N ARG A 515 -23.63 -31.77 24.34
CA ARG A 515 -22.52 -32.52 23.71
C ARG A 515 -21.68 -33.33 24.71
N PRO A 516 -21.59 -34.68 24.59
CA PRO A 516 -20.66 -35.49 25.35
C PRO A 516 -19.23 -35.35 24.81
N ALA A 517 -18.23 -35.41 25.71
CA ALA A 517 -16.82 -35.22 25.35
C ALA A 517 -16.20 -36.37 24.52
N SER A 518 -16.91 -37.49 24.30
CA SER A 518 -16.34 -38.68 23.64
C SER A 518 -16.96 -39.06 22.30
N GLU A 519 -17.94 -38.32 21.77
CA GLU A 519 -18.55 -38.66 20.48
C GLU A 519 -17.83 -38.00 19.29
N SER A 520 -17.70 -38.76 18.21
CA SER A 520 -16.98 -38.40 16.98
C SER A 520 -17.53 -37.10 16.39
N SER A 521 -16.65 -36.09 16.27
CA SER A 521 -16.95 -34.76 15.74
C SER A 521 -17.60 -34.78 14.34
N ASP A 522 -17.34 -35.84 13.58
CA ASP A 522 -17.69 -35.96 12.16
C ASP A 522 -19.21 -35.94 11.90
N GLU A 523 -20.03 -36.57 12.75
CA GLU A 523 -21.50 -36.59 12.58
C GLU A 523 -22.14 -35.21 12.84
N LEU A 524 -21.60 -34.48 13.82
CA LEU A 524 -22.05 -33.12 14.14
C LEU A 524 -21.58 -32.11 13.09
N GLU A 525 -20.39 -32.32 12.52
CA GLU A 525 -19.88 -31.50 11.42
C GLU A 525 -20.69 -31.69 10.13
N ASP A 526 -21.07 -32.92 9.78
CA ASP A 526 -21.99 -33.18 8.67
C ASP A 526 -23.36 -32.53 8.91
N LEU A 527 -23.90 -32.64 10.12
CA LEU A 527 -25.18 -32.02 10.47
C LEU A 527 -25.12 -30.48 10.42
N ARG A 528 -24.01 -29.89 10.88
CA ARG A 528 -23.74 -28.45 10.77
C ARG A 528 -23.68 -28.01 9.31
N TYR A 529 -23.03 -28.80 8.45
CA TYR A 529 -22.97 -28.55 7.02
C TYR A 529 -24.35 -28.62 6.38
N ARG A 530 -25.14 -29.67 6.68
CA ARG A 530 -26.52 -29.83 6.21
C ARG A 530 -27.42 -28.67 6.64
N TRP A 531 -27.26 -28.17 7.88
CA TRP A 531 -27.99 -27.00 8.38
C TRP A 531 -27.64 -25.72 7.64
N MET A 532 -26.35 -25.45 7.44
CA MET A 532 -25.91 -24.28 6.66
C MET A 532 -26.39 -24.36 5.21
N LEU A 533 -26.30 -25.54 4.60
CA LEU A 533 -26.75 -25.75 3.23
C LEU A 533 -28.26 -25.51 3.08
N TYR A 534 -29.07 -25.97 4.05
CA TYR A 534 -30.50 -25.68 4.08
C TYR A 534 -30.77 -24.17 4.14
N LYS A 535 -30.14 -23.45 5.09
CA LYS A 535 -30.31 -21.99 5.23
C LYS A 535 -29.91 -21.23 3.96
N SER A 536 -28.80 -21.62 3.33
CA SER A 536 -28.37 -21.02 2.05
C SER A 536 -29.40 -21.26 0.95
N LYS A 537 -29.82 -22.53 0.74
CA LYS A 537 -30.80 -22.89 -0.29
C LYS A 537 -32.14 -22.17 -0.12
N LEU A 538 -32.59 -21.99 1.13
CA LEU A 538 -33.83 -21.27 1.44
C LEU A 538 -33.69 -19.79 1.07
N LYS A 539 -32.60 -19.16 1.50
CA LYS A 539 -32.29 -17.76 1.20
C LYS A 539 -32.17 -17.50 -0.31
N ASP A 540 -31.46 -18.36 -1.03
CA ASP A 540 -31.31 -18.27 -2.49
C ASP A 540 -32.67 -18.42 -3.20
N SER A 541 -33.52 -19.33 -2.72
CA SER A 541 -34.87 -19.53 -3.26
C SER A 541 -35.79 -18.33 -3.05
N SER A 542 -35.66 -17.63 -1.92
CA SER A 542 -36.38 -16.37 -1.65
C SER A 542 -35.85 -15.21 -2.50
N HIS A 543 -34.53 -15.11 -2.71
CA HIS A 543 -33.92 -14.06 -3.55
C HIS A 543 -34.26 -14.21 -5.03
N LEU A 544 -34.32 -15.43 -5.56
CA LEU A 544 -34.71 -15.66 -6.96
C LEU A 544 -36.15 -15.22 -7.27
N LEU A 545 -37.05 -15.24 -6.29
CA LEU A 545 -38.40 -14.70 -6.42
C LEU A 545 -38.45 -13.17 -6.31
N THR A 546 -37.55 -12.59 -5.52
CA THR A 546 -37.42 -11.14 -5.36
C THR A 546 -36.90 -10.46 -6.63
N GLN A 547 -36.20 -11.20 -7.50
CA GLN A 547 -35.64 -10.70 -8.78
C GLN A 547 -36.59 -10.81 -9.99
N SER A 548 -37.80 -11.37 -9.86
CA SER A 548 -38.80 -11.36 -10.93
C SER A 548 -39.92 -10.34 -10.67
N PRO A 549 -39.83 -9.11 -11.20
CA PRO A 549 -40.98 -8.24 -11.25
C PRO A 549 -41.95 -8.71 -12.34
N LEU A 550 -43.18 -8.93 -11.90
CA LEU A 550 -44.44 -8.86 -12.63
C LEU A 550 -44.32 -8.33 -14.09
N GLY A 551 -44.29 -9.24 -15.05
CA GLY A 551 -44.53 -8.95 -16.46
C GLY A 551 -45.66 -9.83 -16.95
N GLU A 552 -46.87 -9.29 -17.01
CA GLU A 552 -47.98 -9.91 -17.76
C GLU A 552 -47.73 -9.82 -19.28
N PRO A 553 -48.31 -10.75 -20.06
CA PRO A 553 -47.73 -11.21 -21.30
C PRO A 553 -48.30 -10.43 -22.48
N THR A 554 -47.45 -9.80 -23.28
CA THR A 554 -47.82 -9.47 -24.66
C THR A 554 -46.65 -9.77 -25.57
N GLY A 555 -46.85 -10.81 -26.38
CA GLY A 555 -45.86 -11.30 -27.32
C GLY A 555 -45.53 -10.27 -28.39
N PHE A 556 -44.32 -10.38 -28.94
CA PHE A 556 -44.01 -9.79 -30.22
C PHE A 556 -43.36 -10.83 -31.13
N ARG A 557 -44.18 -11.34 -32.04
CA ARG A 557 -43.71 -11.84 -33.33
C ARG A 557 -43.66 -10.62 -34.27
N LYS A 558 -42.45 -10.27 -34.70
CA LYS A 558 -42.07 -9.57 -35.95
C LYS A 558 -42.64 -8.17 -36.27
N ALA A 559 -41.67 -7.27 -36.50
CA ALA A 559 -41.54 -6.35 -37.65
C ALA A 559 -41.90 -4.86 -37.52
N THR A 560 -40.92 -4.05 -37.97
CA THR A 560 -40.99 -2.76 -38.68
C THR A 560 -41.40 -1.45 -37.96
N ARG A 561 -40.37 -0.66 -37.61
CA ARG A 561 -40.06 0.69 -38.15
C ARG A 561 -41.28 1.62 -38.48
N TRP A 562 -41.52 2.66 -37.66
CA TRP A 562 -41.38 4.11 -37.95
C TRP A 562 -42.10 5.00 -36.90
N ARG A 563 -41.27 5.79 -36.18
CA ARG A 563 -41.42 7.21 -35.76
C ARG A 563 -42.80 7.74 -35.29
N GLY A 564 -42.84 8.19 -34.02
CA GLY A 564 -43.82 9.16 -33.50
C GLY A 564 -43.12 10.31 -32.76
N LEU A 565 -43.31 11.53 -33.27
CA LEU A 565 -42.62 12.80 -32.99
C LEU A 565 -42.81 13.43 -31.60
N SER A 566 -43.26 12.71 -30.57
CA SER A 566 -43.66 13.33 -29.28
C SER A 566 -42.55 13.45 -28.23
N SER A 567 -41.43 12.72 -28.37
CA SER A 567 -40.37 12.71 -27.34
C SER A 567 -39.25 13.74 -27.56
N LEU A 568 -39.11 14.28 -28.79
CA LEU A 568 -38.12 15.31 -29.12
C LEU A 568 -38.60 16.71 -28.71
N CYS A 569 -39.87 17.07 -28.96
CA CYS A 569 -40.40 18.37 -28.56
C CYS A 569 -40.36 18.59 -27.03
N ARG A 570 -40.58 17.53 -26.24
CA ARG A 570 -40.50 17.63 -24.77
C ARG A 570 -39.08 17.89 -24.28
N LYS A 571 -38.08 17.24 -24.89
CA LYS A 571 -36.66 17.43 -24.53
C LYS A 571 -36.11 18.78 -25.00
N VAL A 572 -36.52 19.25 -26.18
CA VAL A 572 -36.13 20.56 -26.70
C VAL A 572 -36.77 21.69 -25.88
N CYS A 573 -38.06 21.57 -25.49
CA CYS A 573 -38.70 22.58 -24.64
C CYS A 573 -38.13 22.63 -23.22
N CYS A 574 -37.77 21.49 -22.61
CA CYS A 574 -37.22 21.48 -21.24
C CYS A 574 -35.81 22.08 -21.11
N VAL A 575 -35.06 22.20 -22.22
CA VAL A 575 -33.70 22.80 -22.21
C VAL A 575 -33.71 24.20 -22.84
N ALA A 576 -34.54 24.45 -23.86
CA ALA A 576 -34.61 25.75 -24.52
C ALA A 576 -35.31 26.82 -23.67
N LEU A 577 -36.37 26.47 -22.93
CA LEU A 577 -37.11 27.44 -22.09
C LEU A 577 -36.28 28.07 -20.96
N PRO A 578 -35.52 27.32 -20.14
CA PRO A 578 -34.69 27.94 -19.10
C PRO A 578 -33.56 28.79 -19.69
N LEU A 579 -33.01 28.38 -20.84
CA LEU A 579 -31.93 29.12 -21.51
C LEU A 579 -32.44 30.41 -22.17
N GLN A 580 -33.65 30.38 -22.74
CA GLN A 580 -34.33 31.57 -23.25
C GLN A 580 -34.76 32.52 -22.12
N LEU A 581 -35.24 32.01 -20.99
CA LEU A 581 -35.55 32.82 -19.80
C LEU A 581 -34.30 33.47 -19.20
N LEU A 582 -33.18 32.75 -19.15
CA LEU A 582 -31.89 33.28 -18.72
C LEU A 582 -31.38 34.37 -19.68
N LEU A 583 -31.51 34.16 -20.99
CA LEU A 583 -31.16 35.17 -21.99
C LEU A 583 -32.05 36.42 -21.87
N LEU A 584 -33.35 36.25 -21.60
CA LEU A 584 -34.29 37.36 -21.39
C LEU A 584 -34.00 38.12 -20.09
N LEU A 585 -33.55 37.42 -19.05
CA LEU A 585 -33.06 38.02 -17.80
C LEU A 585 -31.78 38.84 -18.06
N PHE A 586 -30.84 38.33 -18.85
CA PHE A 586 -29.64 39.08 -19.24
C PHE A 586 -29.97 40.31 -20.10
N LEU A 587 -30.92 40.19 -21.03
CA LEU A 587 -31.43 41.33 -21.80
C LEU A 587 -32.12 42.36 -20.90
N LEU A 588 -32.95 41.93 -19.95
CA LEU A 588 -33.57 42.81 -18.95
C LEU A 588 -32.50 43.52 -18.10
N LEU A 589 -31.45 42.81 -17.68
CA LEU A 589 -30.31 43.39 -16.96
C LEU A 589 -29.55 44.40 -17.83
N LEU A 590 -29.40 44.14 -19.12
CA LEU A 590 -28.78 45.06 -20.09
C LEU A 590 -29.64 46.30 -20.34
N PHE A 591 -30.98 46.19 -20.30
CA PHE A 591 -31.90 47.33 -20.36
C PHE A 591 -31.99 48.10 -19.04
N LEU A 592 -31.71 47.46 -17.90
CA LEU A 592 -31.62 48.09 -16.58
C LEU A 592 -30.22 48.66 -16.30
N LEU A 593 -29.21 48.29 -17.08
CA LEU A 593 -27.93 48.97 -17.13
C LEU A 593 -28.13 50.30 -17.88
N PRO A 594 -27.87 51.46 -17.27
CA PRO A 594 -27.94 52.72 -17.99
C PRO A 594 -26.79 52.76 -19.00
N VAL A 595 -27.09 52.44 -20.26
CA VAL A 595 -26.23 52.77 -21.40
C VAL A 595 -26.39 54.27 -21.64
N GLY A 596 -25.58 55.03 -20.93
CA GLY A 596 -25.28 56.42 -21.22
C GLY A 596 -23.80 56.54 -21.50
N GLU A 597 -23.39 56.22 -22.73
CA GLU A 597 -22.21 56.89 -23.30
C GLU A 597 -22.58 58.35 -23.47
N GLU A 598 -22.12 59.18 -22.53
CA GLU A 598 -21.38 60.42 -22.77
C GLU A 598 -21.30 61.22 -21.45
N ASN A 599 -20.08 61.64 -21.12
CA ASN A 599 -19.70 62.53 -20.01
C ASN A 599 -19.53 61.90 -18.63
N ARG A 600 -18.35 61.28 -18.45
CA ARG A 600 -17.66 61.24 -17.16
C ARG A 600 -17.47 62.67 -16.63
N SER A 601 -18.30 63.10 -15.68
CA SER A 601 -17.88 64.07 -14.67
C SER A 601 -18.54 63.74 -13.33
N CYS A 602 -17.72 63.38 -12.35
CA CYS A 602 -18.13 63.17 -10.96
C CYS A 602 -18.45 64.52 -10.28
N PHE A 603 -19.44 65.26 -10.78
CA PHE A 603 -19.85 66.53 -10.16
C PHE A 603 -21.34 66.59 -9.77
N LEU A 604 -22.18 65.63 -10.18
CA LEU A 604 -23.64 65.75 -10.08
C LEU A 604 -24.37 64.68 -9.24
N ALA A 605 -23.65 63.86 -8.46
CA ALA A 605 -24.25 62.84 -7.60
C ALA A 605 -24.02 63.09 -6.09
N ASN A 606 -24.04 64.35 -5.66
CA ASN A 606 -24.10 64.68 -4.23
C ASN A 606 -25.38 65.48 -3.92
N ASN A 607 -26.51 64.76 -3.92
CA ASN A 607 -27.81 65.33 -3.52
C ASN A 607 -27.83 65.73 -2.03
N PHE A 608 -26.90 65.22 -1.21
CA PHE A 608 -26.78 65.60 0.20
C PHE A 608 -26.10 66.96 0.41
N ALA A 609 -25.06 67.28 -0.36
CA ALA A 609 -24.39 68.59 -0.24
C ALA A 609 -25.31 69.75 -0.70
N ARG A 610 -26.18 69.52 -1.69
CA ARG A 610 -27.04 70.57 -2.25
C ARG A 610 -28.24 70.90 -1.34
N SER A 611 -28.75 69.94 -0.55
CA SER A 611 -29.81 70.19 0.43
C SER A 611 -29.29 70.88 1.70
N LEU A 612 -28.09 70.52 2.16
CA LEU A 612 -27.42 71.17 3.30
C LEU A 612 -27.07 72.63 3.02
N THR A 613 -26.66 72.95 1.79
CA THR A 613 -26.33 74.33 1.41
C THR A 613 -27.57 75.25 1.35
N LEU A 614 -28.75 74.70 1.07
CA LEU A 614 -30.03 75.42 1.12
C LEU A 614 -30.56 75.56 2.56
N MET A 615 -30.37 74.55 3.42
CA MET A 615 -30.74 74.64 4.85
C MET A 615 -29.88 75.64 5.63
N LEU A 616 -28.58 75.74 5.31
CA LEU A 616 -27.67 76.69 5.97
C LEU A 616 -27.83 78.15 5.48
N ARG A 617 -28.69 78.41 4.49
CA ARG A 617 -28.98 79.75 3.94
C ARG A 617 -30.41 80.24 4.25
N TYR A 618 -31.17 79.51 5.05
CA TYR A 618 -32.55 79.89 5.39
C TYR A 618 -32.58 80.68 6.70
N ASP A 619 -32.63 82.01 6.60
CA ASP A 619 -32.79 82.95 7.73
C ASP A 619 -34.27 83.28 8.05
N GLY A 620 -35.20 82.37 7.71
CA GLY A 620 -36.64 82.54 7.99
C GLY A 620 -37.12 81.67 9.16
N PRO A 621 -38.20 82.04 9.86
CA PRO A 621 -38.82 81.14 10.83
C PRO A 621 -39.41 79.90 10.10
N PRO A 622 -39.40 78.72 10.75
CA PRO A 622 -39.88 77.48 10.15
C PRO A 622 -41.39 77.57 9.88
N PRO A 623 -41.88 76.98 8.77
CA PRO A 623 -43.30 76.98 8.45
C PRO A 623 -44.08 76.19 9.50
N THR A 624 -45.14 76.80 10.03
CA THR A 624 -46.09 76.23 11.01
C THR A 624 -46.93 75.11 10.44
#